data_AF-A0A8S9GD40-F1
#
_entry.id   AF-A0A8S9GD40-F1
#
_cell.length_a   1.000
_cell.length_b   1.000
_cell.length_c   1.000
_cell.angle_alpha   90.00
_cell.angle_beta   90.00
_cell.angle_gamma   90.00
#
_symmetry.space_group_name_H-M   'P 1'
#
loop_
_entity.id
_entity.type
_entity.pdbx_description
1 polymer ?
#
loop_
_entity_poly.entity_id
_entity_poly.type
_entity_poly.pdbx_seq_one_letter_code
_entity_poly.pdbx_strand_id
1 'polypeptide(L)' 'MQSLQEKASAWSGVDQADAFAIDESNLFEKLGLQSFINLSTNFYTRTKVHCLL' A
#
# COMPACT_ATOMS: atom_id res chain seq x y z
N MET A 1 -15.25 -19.83 10.15
CA MET A 1 -14.38 -19.48 9.00
C MET A 1 -13.61 -18.24 9.40
N GLN A 2 -12.27 -18.23 9.29
CA GLN A 2 -11.47 -17.02 9.55
C GLN A 2 -11.75 -15.95 8.49
N SER A 3 -11.74 -14.68 8.89
CA SER A 3 -11.91 -13.54 8.00
C SER A 3 -10.70 -13.36 7.07
N LEU A 4 -10.88 -12.63 5.96
CA LEU A 4 -9.77 -12.32 5.05
C LEU A 4 -8.73 -11.42 5.73
N GLN A 5 -9.18 -10.54 6.61
CA GLN A 5 -8.34 -9.63 7.40
C GLN A 5 -7.48 -10.41 8.39
N GLU A 6 -8.05 -11.37 9.11
CA GLU A 6 -7.30 -12.27 10.02
C GLU A 6 -6.22 -13.05 9.27
N LYS A 7 -6.51 -13.56 8.07
CA LYS A 7 -5.52 -14.25 7.23
C LYS A 7 -4.44 -13.29 6.74
N ALA A 8 -4.83 -12.09 6.31
CA ALA A 8 -3.90 -11.07 5.85
C ALA A 8 -2.92 -10.69 6.97
N SER A 9 -3.40 -10.39 8.17
CA SER A 9 -2.54 -10.10 9.32
C SER A 9 -1.63 -11.27 9.70
N ALA A 10 -2.14 -12.50 9.63
CA ALA A 10 -1.32 -13.69 9.90
C ALA A 10 -0.20 -13.91 8.87
N TRP A 11 -0.43 -13.59 7.59
CA TRP A 11 0.55 -13.82 6.51
C TRP A 11 1.49 -12.64 6.30
N SER A 12 1.04 -11.41 6.52
CA SER A 12 1.86 -10.20 6.37
C SER A 12 2.72 -9.92 7.61
N GLY A 13 2.32 -10.42 8.78
CA GLY A 13 2.92 -10.06 10.07
C GLY A 13 2.56 -8.64 10.52
N VAL A 14 1.60 -7.99 9.87
CA VAL A 14 1.14 -6.63 10.15
C VAL A 14 -0.24 -6.68 10.78
N ASP A 15 -0.41 -6.06 11.96
CA ASP A 15 -1.71 -5.97 12.60
C ASP A 15 -2.68 -5.14 11.75
N GLN A 16 -3.96 -5.47 11.83
CA GLN A 16 -4.97 -4.73 11.08
C GLN A 16 -5.01 -3.26 11.51
N ALA A 17 -4.89 -2.95 12.80
CA ALA A 17 -4.87 -1.57 13.27
C ALA A 17 -3.72 -0.76 12.66
N ASP A 18 -2.53 -1.36 12.59
CA ASP A 18 -1.35 -0.72 11.98
C ASP A 18 -1.53 -0.51 10.47
N ALA A 19 -2.18 -1.45 9.78
CA ALA A 19 -2.46 -1.33 8.34
C ALA A 19 -3.46 -0.19 8.04
N PHE A 20 -4.42 0.05 8.94
CA PHE A 20 -5.44 1.09 8.79
C PHE A 20 -5.10 2.41 9.49
N ALA A 21 -3.93 2.53 10.12
CA ALA A 21 -3.45 3.79 10.72
C ALA A 21 -3.34 4.94 9.69
N ILE A 22 -3.36 4.63 8.39
CA ILE A 22 -3.45 5.62 7.30
C ILE A 22 -4.71 6.50 7.38
N ASP A 23 -5.79 6.02 8.00
CA ASP A 23 -7.05 6.76 8.13
C ASP A 23 -7.02 7.81 9.26
N GLU A 24 -6.03 7.75 10.15
CA GLU A 24 -5.89 8.72 11.26
C GLU A 24 -5.57 10.14 10.77
N SER A 25 -5.08 10.28 9.54
CA SER A 25 -4.84 11.59 8.95
C SER A 25 -5.01 11.59 7.44
N ASN A 26 -5.48 12.72 6.88
CA ASN A 26 -5.66 12.83 5.44
C ASN A 26 -4.31 12.89 4.72
N LEU A 27 -3.81 11.73 4.29
CA LEU A 27 -2.56 11.60 3.54
C LEU A 27 -2.63 12.29 2.17
N PHE A 28 -3.82 12.41 1.58
CA PHE A 28 -4.00 13.13 0.32
C PHE A 28 -3.76 14.62 0.48
N GLU A 29 -4.31 15.23 1.54
CA GLU A 29 -4.04 16.64 1.88
C GLU A 29 -2.57 16.86 2.26
N LYS A 30 -1.96 15.93 3.00
CA LYS A 30 -0.55 16.05 3.42
C LYS A 30 0.44 15.90 2.27
N LEU A 31 0.21 14.98 1.34
CA LEU A 31 1.19 14.62 0.31
C LEU A 31 0.89 15.23 -1.06
N GLY A 32 -0.37 15.57 -1.34
CA GLY A 32 -0.82 16.10 -2.62
C GLY A 32 -0.85 15.07 -3.75
N LEU A 33 -1.58 15.41 -4.81
CA LEU A 33 -1.85 14.52 -5.95
C LEU A 33 -0.57 14.02 -6.66
N GLN A 34 0.41 14.90 -6.86
CA GLN A 34 1.63 14.58 -7.62
C GLN A 34 2.44 13.45 -6.96
N SER A 35 2.40 13.34 -5.63
CA SER A 35 3.11 12.29 -4.89
C SER A 35 2.57 10.89 -5.23
N PHE A 36 1.24 10.74 -5.31
CA PHE A 36 0.60 9.47 -5.69
C PHE A 36 0.86 9.10 -7.16
N ILE A 37 0.88 10.10 -8.06
CA ILE A 37 1.24 9.91 -9.46
C ILE A 37 2.68 9.39 -9.57
N ASN A 38 3.62 10.08 -8.94
CA ASN A 38 5.04 9.73 -9.00
C ASN A 38 5.31 8.34 -8.42
N LEU A 39 4.69 8.02 -7.27
CA LEU A 39 4.79 6.69 -6.65
C LEU A 39 4.29 5.60 -7.58
N SER A 40 3.11 5.80 -8.19
CA SER A 40 2.51 4.82 -9.11
C SER A 40 3.34 4.64 -10.36
N THR A 41 3.81 5.74 -10.97
CA THR A 41 4.68 5.69 -12.15
C THR A 41 5.98 4.96 -11.85
N ASN A 42 6.62 5.25 -10.70
CA ASN A 42 7.85 4.56 -10.31
C ASN A 42 7.61 3.06 -10.12
N PHE A 43 6.55 2.69 -9.40
CA PHE A 43 6.17 1.29 -9.17
C PHE A 43 5.97 0.55 -10.49
N TYR A 44 5.15 1.07 -11.40
CA TYR A 44 4.89 0.41 -12.67
C TYR A 44 6.10 0.37 -13.60
N THR A 45 6.95 1.40 -13.60
CA THR A 45 8.22 1.35 -14.35
C THR A 45 9.09 0.20 -13.84
N ARG A 46 9.24 0.07 -12.52
CA ARG A 46 10.06 -1.02 -11.92
C ARG A 46 9.45 -2.40 -12.17
N THR A 47 8.14 -2.56 -12.00
CA THR A 47 7.46 -3.85 -12.21
C THR A 47 7.51 -4.28 -13.68
N LYS A 48 7.34 -3.35 -14.62
CA LYS A 48 7.48 -3.66 -16.05
C LYS A 48 8.90 -4.06 -16.41
N VAL A 49 9.90 -3.36 -15.90
CA VAL A 49 11.32 -3.68 -16.16
C VAL A 49 11.72 -5.01 -15.52
N HIS A 50 11.22 -5.34 -14.32
CA HIS A 50 11.51 -6.60 -13.64
C HIS A 50 10.89 -7.83 -14.35
N CYS A 51 9.80 -7.69 -15.10
CA CYS A 51 9.20 -8.80 -15.87
C CYS A 51 9.90 -9.05 -17.23
N LEU A 52 10.72 -8.09 -17.68
CA LEU A 52 11.44 -8.15 -18.96
C LEU A 52 12.88 -8.68 -18.83
N LEU A 53 13.32 -9.06 -17.63
CA LEU A 53 14.61 -9.70 -17.32
C LEU A 53 14.36 -11.12 -16.76
#